data_AF-A0A967GIE4-F1
#
_entry.id   AF-A0A967GIE4-F1
#
_cell.length_a   1.000
_cell.length_b   1.000
_cell.length_c   1.000
_cell.angle_alpha   90.00
_cell.angle_beta   90.00
_cell.angle_gamma   90.00
#
_symmetry.space_group_name_H-M   'P 1'
#
loop_
_entity.id
_entity.type
_entity.pdbx_description
1 polymer ?
#
loop_
_entity_poly.entity_id
_entity_poly.type
_entity_poly.pdbx_seq_one_letter_code
_entity_poly.pdbx_strand_id
1 'polypeptide(L)'
;MKPLTRADLYSLEEYAERRAELRADVLAHKRERQLTIGEHATLYFEDRLTIQYQVQEMLRIERIFEAEGIEEELEAYNPLIPDGRNLKAT
;
A
#
# COMPACT_ATOMS: atom_id res chain seq x y z
N MET A 1 -10.91 3.10 8.36
CA MET A 1 -10.94 3.31 6.90
C MET A 1 -11.52 2.08 6.24
N LYS A 2 -11.96 2.15 4.97
CA LYS A 2 -12.45 0.95 4.26
C LYS A 2 -11.26 0.11 3.79
N PRO A 3 -11.33 -1.25 3.87
CA PRO A 3 -10.36 -2.15 3.22
C PRO A 3 -10.34 -1.96 1.71
N LEU A 4 -9.20 -2.23 1.07
CA LEU A 4 -9.08 -2.25 -0.38
C LEU A 4 -9.81 -3.45 -0.97
N THR A 5 -10.34 -3.26 -2.16
CA THR A 5 -10.96 -4.28 -2.99
C THR A 5 -10.26 -4.30 -4.35
N ARG A 6 -10.51 -5.34 -5.15
CA ARG A 6 -9.99 -5.42 -6.51
C ARG A 6 -10.35 -4.21 -7.38
N ALA A 7 -11.51 -3.58 -7.16
CA ALA A 7 -11.93 -2.39 -7.90
C ALA A 7 -11.09 -1.15 -7.57
N ASP A 8 -10.32 -1.18 -6.49
CA ASP A 8 -9.38 -0.14 -6.11
C ASP A 8 -7.97 -0.37 -6.70
N LEU A 9 -7.77 -1.45 -7.44
CA LEU A 9 -6.48 -1.81 -8.01
C LEU A 9 -6.51 -1.61 -9.53
N TYR A 10 -5.44 -1.04 -10.06
CA TYR A 10 -5.12 -1.01 -11.47
C TYR A 10 -4.66 -2.39 -11.96
N SER A 11 -4.88 -2.66 -13.24
CA SER A 11 -4.19 -3.76 -13.93
C SER A 11 -2.68 -3.52 -13.96
N LEU A 12 -1.89 -4.55 -14.29
CA LEU A 12 -0.43 -4.44 -14.41
C LEU A 12 0.00 -3.40 -15.46
N GLU A 13 -0.76 -3.29 -16.55
CA GLU A 13 -0.52 -2.34 -17.64
C GLU A 13 -0.79 -0.90 -17.17
N GLU A 14 -2.00 -0.64 -16.66
CA GLU A 14 -2.38 0.67 -16.15
C GLU A 14 -1.47 1.12 -15.00
N TYR A 15 -1.10 0.20 -14.10
CA TYR A 15 -0.17 0.51 -13.03
C TYR A 15 1.21 0.86 -13.56
N ALA A 16 1.72 0.17 -14.57
CA ALA A 16 3.02 0.47 -15.16
C ALA A 16 3.09 1.90 -15.73
N GLU A 17 2.02 2.38 -16.35
CA GLU A 17 1.92 3.75 -16.86
C GLU A 17 1.88 4.78 -15.74
N ARG A 18 1.12 4.49 -14.67
CA ARG A 18 0.85 5.44 -13.57
C ARG A 18 1.84 5.36 -12.42
N ARG A 19 2.71 4.36 -12.40
CA ARG A 19 3.61 4.05 -11.27
C ARG A 19 4.46 5.23 -10.86
N ALA A 20 5.00 5.99 -11.81
CA ALA A 20 5.89 7.11 -11.51
C ALA A 20 5.18 8.21 -10.70
N GLU A 21 3.95 8.55 -11.10
CA GLU A 21 3.09 9.51 -10.42
C GLU A 21 2.66 8.98 -9.03
N LEU A 22 2.10 7.77 -8.98
CA LEU A 22 1.66 7.16 -7.72
C LEU A 22 2.80 7.03 -6.71
N ARG A 23 4.01 6.67 -7.16
CA ARG A 23 5.18 6.60 -6.30
C ARG A 23 5.56 7.98 -5.74
N ALA A 24 5.51 9.02 -6.57
CA ALA A 24 5.80 10.38 -6.12
C ALA A 24 4.80 10.83 -5.05
N ASP A 25 3.51 10.60 -5.29
CA ASP A 25 2.44 10.92 -4.34
C ASP A 25 2.58 10.16 -3.02
N VAL A 26 2.86 8.86 -3.07
CA VAL A 26 3.03 8.03 -1.88
C VAL A 26 4.27 8.43 -1.10
N LEU A 27 5.38 8.78 -1.77
CA LEU A 27 6.58 9.26 -1.08
C LEU A 27 6.35 10.63 -0.43
N ALA A 28 5.63 11.54 -1.08
CA ALA A 28 5.23 12.80 -0.48
C ALA A 28 4.35 12.56 0.75
N HIS A 29 3.35 11.69 0.63
CA HIS A 29 2.44 11.31 1.71
C HIS A 29 3.17 10.65 2.90
N LYS A 30 4.12 9.74 2.64
CA LYS A 30 4.88 9.04 3.69
C LYS A 30 5.74 9.99 4.54
N ARG A 31 6.19 11.12 3.99
CA ARG A 31 7.00 12.11 4.75
C ARG A 31 6.26 12.67 5.96
N GLU A 32 4.94 12.80 5.88
CA GLU A 32 4.11 13.33 6.97
C GLU A 32 3.66 12.22 7.95
N ARG A 33 4.02 10.97 7.69
CA ARG A 33 3.53 9.78 8.41
C ARG A 33 4.64 8.95 9.04
N GLN A 34 5.85 9.49 9.09
CA GLN A 34 6.98 8.83 9.71
C GLN A 34 7.28 9.42 11.09
N LEU A 35 7.61 8.55 12.04
CA LEU A 35 8.06 8.94 13.36
C LEU A 35 9.40 8.25 13.66
N THR A 36 10.46 9.03 13.73
CA THR A 36 11.78 8.53 14.14
C THR A 36 11.79 8.27 15.65
N ILE A 37 12.28 7.10 16.05
CA ILE A 37 12.46 6.67 17.44
C ILE A 37 13.96 6.48 17.68
N GLY A 38 14.58 7.48 18.32
CA GLY A 38 16.03 7.50 18.53
C GLY A 38 16.79 7.52 17.20
N GLU A 39 17.94 6.86 17.15
CA GLU A 39 18.85 6.94 15.99
C GLU A 39 18.66 5.81 14.97
N HIS A 40 17.95 4.74 15.34
CA HIS A 40 18.00 3.46 14.61
C HIS A 40 16.64 2.93 14.18
N ALA A 41 15.54 3.56 14.60
CA ALA A 41 14.20 3.11 14.28
C ALA A 41 13.36 4.25 13.72
N THR A 42 12.50 3.94 12.76
CA THR A 42 11.48 4.85 12.24
C THR A 42 10.23 4.05 12.00
N LEU A 43 9.12 4.49 12.57
CA LEU A 43 7.80 3.94 12.29
C LEU A 43 7.18 4.69 11.12
N TYR A 44 6.60 3.95 10.17
CA TYR A 44 5.75 4.50 9.13
C TYR A 44 4.30 4.15 9.43
N PHE A 45 3.48 5.15 9.71
CA PHE A 45 2.06 4.96 9.94
C PHE A 45 1.34 4.70 8.62
N GLU A 46 0.77 3.50 8.49
CA GLU A 46 0.14 3.04 7.27
C GLU A 46 -1.29 3.60 7.12
N ASP A 47 -1.75 3.70 5.88
CA ASP A 47 -3.14 3.92 5.53
C ASP A 47 -3.48 3.31 4.18
N ARG A 48 -4.70 3.59 3.71
CA ARG A 48 -5.20 3.07 2.45
C ARG A 48 -4.28 3.40 1.27
N LEU A 49 -3.67 4.59 1.21
CA LEU A 49 -2.80 4.99 0.09
C LEU A 49 -1.46 4.25 0.15
N THR A 50 -0.84 4.18 1.34
CA THR A 50 0.44 3.48 1.48
C THR A 50 0.29 1.98 1.22
N ILE A 51 -0.82 1.38 1.67
CA ILE A 51 -1.13 -0.02 1.46
C ILE A 51 -1.50 -0.31 0.00
N GLN A 52 -2.29 0.55 -0.65
CA GLN A 52 -2.60 0.38 -2.08
C GLN A 52 -1.34 0.36 -2.93
N TYR A 53 -0.38 1.25 -2.63
CA TYR A 53 0.91 1.26 -3.31
C TYR A 53 1.72 -0.02 -3.06
N GLN A 54 1.75 -0.54 -1.83
CA GLN A 54 2.45 -1.79 -1.51
C GLN A 54 1.85 -2.99 -2.26
N VAL A 55 0.52 -3.15 -2.24
CA VAL A 55 -0.17 -4.22 -2.97
C VAL A 55 0.17 -4.11 -4.47
N GLN A 56 0.07 -2.93 -5.07
CA GLN A 56 0.41 -2.74 -6.47
C GLN A 56 1.87 -3.05 -6.82
N GLU A 57 2.81 -2.71 -5.94
CA GLU A 57 4.21 -3.08 -6.13
C GLU A 57 4.42 -4.59 -6.07
N MET A 58 3.74 -5.30 -5.17
CA MET A 58 3.80 -6.77 -5.09
C MET A 58 3.24 -7.40 -6.35
N LEU A 59 2.03 -7.02 -6.77
CA LEU A 59 1.41 -7.53 -8.00
C LEU A 59 2.31 -7.31 -9.22
N ARG A 60 2.98 -6.15 -9.31
CA ARG A 60 3.90 -5.83 -10.41
C ARG A 60 5.19 -6.66 -10.37
N ILE A 61 5.82 -6.79 -9.20
CA ILE A 61 7.09 -7.50 -9.05
C ILE A 61 6.90 -8.98 -9.36
N GLU A 62 5.82 -9.56 -8.84
CA GLU A 62 5.52 -10.99 -8.97
C GLU A 62 4.69 -11.32 -10.21
N ARG A 63 4.24 -10.29 -10.96
CA ARG A 63 3.38 -10.41 -12.14
C ARG A 63 2.08 -11.17 -11.84
N ILE A 64 1.46 -10.85 -10.71
CA ILE A 64 0.18 -11.42 -10.30
C ILE A 64 -0.94 -10.63 -10.98
N PHE A 65 -1.74 -11.31 -11.80
CA PHE A 65 -2.93 -10.75 -12.46
C PHE A 65 -4.17 -11.65 -12.33
N GLU A 66 -3.98 -12.88 -11.83
CA GLU A 66 -5.08 -13.80 -11.57
C GLU A 66 -5.88 -13.37 -10.35
N ALA A 67 -7.20 -13.59 -10.42
CA ALA A 67 -8.14 -13.13 -9.40
C ALA A 67 -7.81 -13.60 -7.98
N GLU A 68 -7.41 -14.87 -7.85
CA GLU A 68 -7.08 -15.50 -6.57
C GLU A 68 -5.83 -14.89 -5.95
N GLY A 69 -4.73 -14.79 -6.72
CA GLY A 69 -3.50 -14.17 -6.22
C GLY A 69 -3.66 -12.69 -5.85
N ILE A 70 -4.53 -11.95 -6.54
CA ILE A 70 -4.84 -10.56 -6.14
C ILE A 70 -5.55 -10.54 -4.78
N GLU A 71 -6.45 -11.49 -4.53
CA GLU A 71 -7.17 -11.56 -3.25
C GLU A 71 -6.23 -11.96 -2.11
N GLU A 72 -5.30 -12.89 -2.33
CA GLU A 72 -4.27 -13.26 -1.36
C GLU A 72 -3.42 -12.04 -0.92
N GLU A 73 -2.98 -11.23 -1.88
CA GLU A 73 -2.26 -9.99 -1.58
C GLU A 73 -3.15 -8.99 -0.82
N LEU A 74 -4.41 -8.84 -1.21
CA LEU A 74 -5.35 -7.97 -0.49
C LEU A 74 -5.57 -8.44 0.95
N GLU A 75 -5.71 -9.74 1.19
CA GLU A 75 -5.86 -10.33 2.53
C GLU A 75 -4.62 -10.14 3.40
N ALA A 76 -3.42 -10.26 2.81
CA ALA A 76 -2.16 -10.07 3.52
C ALA A 76 -1.97 -8.60 3.98
N TYR A 77 -2.35 -7.64 3.13
CA TYR A 77 -2.04 -6.22 3.35
C TYR A 77 -3.18 -5.40 3.96
N ASN A 78 -4.45 -5.74 3.72
CA ASN A 78 -5.60 -5.03 4.31
C ASN A 78 -5.56 -4.91 5.86
N PRO A 79 -5.03 -5.89 6.63
CA PRO A 79 -4.88 -5.75 8.08
C PRO A 79 -4.00 -4.57 8.52
N LEU A 80 -3.17 -4.02 7.63
CA LEU A 80 -2.36 -2.82 7.89
C LEU A 80 -3.12 -1.51 7.65
N ILE A 81 -4.35 -1.56 7.14
CA ILE A 81 -5.20 -0.37 7.01
C ILE A 81 -5.90 -0.11 8.36
N PRO A 82 -5.79 1.10 8.94
CA PRO A 82 -6.48 1.46 10.17
C PRO A 82 -8.01 1.34 10.05
N ASP A 83 -8.67 0.78 11.05
CA ASP A 83 -10.14 0.63 11.07
C ASP A 83 -10.88 1.87 11.61
N GLY A 84 -10.12 2.86 12.14
CA GLY A 84 -10.65 4.07 12.76
C GLY A 84 -10.64 4.05 14.29
N ARG A 85 -10.27 2.92 14.90
CA ARG A 85 -10.06 2.77 16.35
C ARG A 85 -8.62 2.36 16.70
N ASN A 86 -7.77 2.13 15.71
CA ASN A 86 -6.37 1.79 15.88
C ASN A 86 -5.46 2.57 14.93
N LEU A 87 -4.17 2.58 15.25
CA LEU A 87 -3.09 2.98 14.35
C LEU A 87 -2.34 1.71 13.91
N LYS A 88 -1.84 1.73 12.68
CA LYS A 88 -1.06 0.65 12.09
C LYS A 88 0.27 1.25 11.62
N ALA A 89 1.38 0.59 11.91
CA ALA A 89 2.69 1.07 11.52
C ALA A 89 3.66 -0.09 11.22
N THR A 90 4.61 0.19 10.32
CA THR A 90 5.73 -0.69 9.97
C THR A 90 7.05 -0.06 10.44
#